data_AF-A0A1G0MTL1-F1
#
_entry.id   AF-A0A1G0MTL1-F1
#
_cell.length_a   1.000
_cell.length_b   1.000
_cell.length_c   1.000
_cell.angle_alpha   90.00
_cell.angle_beta   90.00
_cell.angle_gamma   90.00
#
_symmetry.space_group_name_H-M   'P 1'
#
loop_
_entity.id
_entity.type
_entity.pdbx_description
1 polymer ?
#
loop_
_entity_poly.entity_id
_entity_poly.type
_entity_poly.pdbx_seq_one_letter_code
_entity_poly.pdbx_strand_id
1 'polypeptide(L)'
;MVRLAIMMTARAGAWAWVPGLLLVGLGCGGDLALGVRELAISPNPAQPGDTVSFFFWLTVIPAQDYTVIAFIDSTEQVVEDAMEGVDGPVVLPVGAADALIARYGVGTHTAYVEVRLKGRDRTARTADVGLELQAAAQPAARGRGGP
;
A
#
# COMPACT_ATOMS: atom_id res chain seq x y z
N MET A 1 26.42 47.30 65.29
CA MET A 1 26.63 47.02 63.84
C MET A 1 26.52 45.51 63.63
N VAL A 2 26.12 45.07 62.43
CA VAL A 2 25.70 43.69 61.99
C VAL A 2 24.17 43.48 62.11
N ARG A 3 23.35 43.86 61.11
CA ARG A 3 22.91 43.16 59.85
C ARG A 3 22.10 41.87 60.08
N LEU A 4 20.75 41.97 59.92
CA LEU A 4 19.90 41.34 58.86
C LEU A 4 19.59 39.85 59.17
N ALA A 5 18.36 39.31 59.09
CA ALA A 5 17.40 39.42 58.00
C ALA A 5 15.93 39.09 58.39
N ILE A 6 15.06 39.53 57.48
CA ILE A 6 13.60 39.60 57.42
C ILE A 6 12.97 38.23 57.06
N MET A 7 11.63 38.18 57.05
CA MET A 7 10.74 37.31 56.24
C MET A 7 10.35 35.95 56.85
N MET A 8 9.11 35.48 56.75
CA MET A 8 7.83 36.03 56.28
C MET A 8 6.73 35.06 56.73
N THR A 9 5.56 35.61 57.05
CA THR A 9 4.25 34.96 57.12
C THR A 9 3.82 34.33 55.79
N ALA A 10 3.08 33.22 55.85
CA ALA A 10 1.73 33.01 55.27
C ALA A 10 1.48 31.51 55.01
N ARG A 11 0.58 30.87 55.77
CA ARG A 11 -0.86 30.66 55.48
C ARG A 11 -1.18 29.83 54.23
N ALA A 12 -1.51 28.57 54.53
CA ALA A 12 -2.70 27.81 54.10
C ALA A 12 -3.26 28.01 52.68
N GLY A 13 -3.31 26.91 51.93
CA GLY A 13 -4.18 26.71 50.80
C GLY A 13 -4.40 25.22 50.57
N ALA A 14 -5.43 24.65 51.20
CA ALA A 14 -5.87 23.28 50.97
C ALA A 14 -6.55 23.20 49.60
N TRP A 15 -5.86 22.63 48.61
CA TRP A 15 -6.44 22.31 47.31
C TRP A 15 -7.16 20.97 47.42
N ALA A 16 -8.48 21.04 47.39
CA ALA A 16 -9.38 19.91 47.26
C ALA A 16 -9.12 19.23 45.91
N TRP A 17 -8.60 18.01 45.96
CA TRP A 17 -8.51 17.14 44.79
C TRP A 17 -9.91 16.67 44.44
N VAL A 18 -10.43 17.10 43.29
CA VAL A 18 -11.66 16.57 42.70
C VAL A 18 -11.32 15.21 42.07
N PRO A 19 -11.76 14.06 42.63
CA PRO A 19 -11.57 12.78 42.00
C PRO A 19 -12.84 12.48 41.20
N GLY A 20 -12.84 12.79 39.91
CA GLY A 20 -13.98 12.39 39.08
C GLY A 20 -14.19 13.27 37.87
N LEU A 21 -13.55 12.92 36.77
CA LEU A 21 -14.21 12.62 35.49
C LEU A 21 -13.12 12.25 34.48
N LEU A 22 -12.54 11.05 34.62
CA LEU A 22 -11.93 10.41 33.46
C LEU A 22 -13.09 9.88 32.62
N LEU A 23 -13.58 10.75 31.74
CA LEU A 23 -14.32 10.35 30.54
C LEU A 23 -13.43 9.40 29.75
N VAL A 24 -13.52 8.10 30.07
CA VAL A 24 -13.10 7.05 29.15
C VAL A 24 -14.09 7.14 28.01
N GLY A 25 -13.72 7.90 26.99
CA GLY A 25 -14.41 7.90 25.72
C GLY A 25 -14.55 6.45 25.29
N LEU A 26 -15.79 5.99 25.24
CA LEU A 26 -16.21 4.80 24.52
C LEU A 26 -15.84 5.02 23.06
N GLY A 27 -14.58 4.75 22.71
CA GLY A 27 -14.21 4.50 21.34
C GLY A 27 -14.98 3.26 20.91
N CYS A 28 -16.09 3.46 20.21
CA CYS A 28 -16.62 2.46 19.31
C CYS A 28 -15.52 2.17 18.28
N GLY A 29 -14.57 1.32 18.65
CA GLY A 29 -13.55 0.81 17.76
C GLY A 29 -14.24 -0.12 16.79
N GLY A 30 -14.70 0.41 15.66
CA GLY A 30 -15.05 -0.44 14.53
C GLY A 30 -13.83 -1.30 14.20
N ASP A 31 -14.01 -2.62 14.21
CA ASP A 31 -12.96 -3.54 13.85
C ASP A 31 -12.45 -3.20 12.44
N LEU A 32 -11.15 -2.96 12.35
CA LEU A 32 -10.49 -2.64 11.09
C LEU A 32 -10.58 -3.86 10.14
N ALA A 33 -11.30 -3.67 9.05
CA ALA A 33 -11.33 -4.58 7.92
C ALA A 33 -10.19 -4.22 6.95
N LEU A 34 -9.26 -5.15 6.77
CA LEU A 34 -8.19 -5.09 5.77
C LEU A 34 -8.29 -6.34 4.91
N GLY A 35 -8.40 -6.18 3.61
CA GLY A 35 -8.42 -7.29 2.66
C GLY A 35 -7.99 -6.86 1.27
N VAL A 36 -7.35 -7.76 0.55
CA VAL A 36 -7.04 -7.59 -0.86
C VAL A 36 -7.29 -8.92 -1.57
N ARG A 37 -7.98 -8.91 -2.70
CA ARG A 37 -8.38 -10.13 -3.42
C ARG A 37 -8.48 -9.92 -4.92
N GLU A 38 -8.63 -11.03 -5.65
CA GLU A 38 -8.97 -11.05 -7.08
C GLU A 38 -7.98 -10.25 -7.95
N LEU A 39 -6.69 -10.56 -7.85
CA LEU A 39 -5.70 -9.97 -8.74
C LEU A 39 -5.92 -10.43 -10.18
N ALA A 40 -6.03 -9.46 -11.08
CA ALA A 40 -5.99 -9.64 -12.53
C ALA A 40 -4.93 -8.73 -13.13
N ILE A 41 -4.34 -9.16 -14.25
CA ILE A 41 -3.24 -8.48 -14.90
C ILE A 41 -3.65 -8.20 -16.35
N SER A 42 -3.49 -6.96 -16.81
CA SER A 42 -3.77 -6.61 -18.20
C SER A 42 -2.73 -5.62 -18.75
N PRO A 43 -2.27 -5.80 -20.00
CA PRO A 43 -2.49 -7.00 -20.82
C PRO A 43 -1.74 -8.22 -20.28
N ASN A 44 -2.21 -9.41 -20.63
CA ASN A 44 -1.57 -10.69 -20.30
C ASN A 44 -1.94 -11.73 -21.37
N PRO A 45 -1.02 -12.12 -22.29
CA PRO A 45 0.39 -11.75 -22.32
C PRO A 45 0.65 -10.26 -22.62
N ALA A 46 1.76 -9.74 -22.11
CA ALA A 46 2.23 -8.37 -22.39
C ALA A 46 3.43 -8.38 -23.35
N GLN A 47 3.45 -7.45 -24.30
CA GLN A 47 4.45 -7.31 -25.34
C GLN A 47 5.09 -5.91 -25.32
N PRO A 48 6.28 -5.73 -25.93
CA PRO A 48 6.89 -4.42 -26.16
C PRO A 48 5.88 -3.38 -26.66
N GLY A 49 5.84 -2.22 -25.99
CA GLY A 49 4.87 -1.15 -26.22
C GLY A 49 3.64 -1.16 -25.31
N ASP A 50 3.37 -2.24 -24.57
CA ASP A 50 2.27 -2.32 -23.61
C ASP A 50 2.61 -1.66 -22.27
N THR A 51 1.57 -1.20 -21.56
CA THR A 51 1.65 -0.82 -20.15
C THR A 51 0.92 -1.88 -19.31
N VAL A 52 1.67 -2.61 -18.49
CA VAL A 52 1.12 -3.63 -17.59
C VAL A 52 0.48 -2.95 -16.38
N SER A 53 -0.78 -3.29 -16.11
CA SER A 53 -1.54 -2.82 -14.96
C SER A 53 -2.12 -3.98 -14.17
N PHE A 54 -2.16 -3.84 -12.84
CA PHE A 54 -2.78 -4.78 -11.92
C PHE A 54 -4.14 -4.26 -11.49
N PHE A 55 -5.14 -5.12 -11.51
CA PHE A 55 -6.52 -4.87 -11.13
C PHE A 55 -6.84 -5.76 -9.94
N PHE A 56 -7.33 -5.20 -8.83
CA PHE A 56 -7.65 -5.99 -7.64
C PHE A 56 -8.72 -5.31 -6.80
N TRP A 57 -9.39 -6.08 -5.95
CA TRP A 57 -10.31 -5.53 -4.95
C TRP A 57 -9.57 -5.24 -3.65
N LEU A 58 -9.71 -4.03 -3.14
CA LEU A 58 -9.14 -3.57 -1.87
C LEU A 58 -10.26 -3.20 -0.90
N THR A 59 -10.14 -3.66 0.33
CA THR A 59 -10.97 -3.24 1.46
C THR A 59 -10.06 -2.72 2.57
N VAL A 60 -10.22 -1.45 2.93
CA VAL A 60 -9.61 -0.75 4.08
C VAL A 60 -10.71 0.08 4.73
N ILE A 61 -11.35 -0.44 5.78
CA ILE A 61 -12.40 0.27 6.52
C ILE A 61 -12.17 0.10 8.03
N PRO A 62 -12.19 1.19 8.83
CA PRO A 62 -12.34 2.59 8.43
C PRO A 62 -11.09 3.11 7.69
N ALA A 63 -11.11 4.36 7.23
CA ALA A 63 -9.96 5.00 6.60
C ALA A 63 -8.69 4.88 7.48
N GLN A 64 -7.57 4.49 6.87
CA GLN A 64 -6.27 4.33 7.51
C GLN A 64 -5.15 4.72 6.55
N ASP A 65 -3.97 5.00 7.09
CA ASP A 65 -2.74 5.05 6.30
C ASP A 65 -2.30 3.64 5.89
N TYR A 66 -2.07 3.43 4.59
CA TYR A 66 -1.59 2.17 4.06
C TYR A 66 -0.64 2.35 2.87
N THR A 67 0.08 1.29 2.57
CA THR A 67 1.00 1.19 1.45
C THR A 67 0.59 -0.01 0.60
N VAL A 68 0.36 0.19 -0.69
CA VAL A 68 0.14 -0.85 -1.70
C VAL A 68 1.46 -1.14 -2.40
N ILE A 69 1.82 -2.41 -2.51
CA ILE A 69 3.07 -2.84 -3.12
C ILE A 69 2.77 -3.93 -4.16
N ALA A 70 3.19 -3.69 -5.40
CA ALA A 70 3.16 -4.69 -6.45
C ALA A 70 4.49 -5.47 -6.49
N PHE A 71 4.40 -6.80 -6.54
CA PHE A 71 5.54 -7.70 -6.66
C PHE A 71 5.50 -8.48 -7.96
N ILE A 72 6.68 -8.72 -8.53
CA ILE A 72 6.94 -9.69 -9.61
C ILE A 72 8.16 -10.51 -9.20
N ASP A 73 8.04 -11.84 -9.18
CA ASP A 73 9.05 -12.78 -8.70
C ASP A 73 9.65 -12.36 -7.34
N SER A 74 8.75 -11.99 -6.41
CA SER A 74 9.08 -11.48 -5.07
C SER A 74 9.93 -10.20 -5.03
N THR A 75 10.06 -9.51 -6.17
CA THR A 75 10.74 -8.23 -6.28
C THR A 75 9.72 -7.09 -6.29
N GLU A 76 9.96 -6.04 -5.51
CA GLU A 76 9.11 -4.84 -5.47
C GLU A 76 9.19 -4.04 -6.79
N GLN A 77 8.03 -3.70 -7.36
CA GLN A 77 7.93 -2.89 -8.58
C GLN A 77 7.47 -1.48 -8.28
N VAL A 78 6.32 -1.37 -7.62
CA VAL A 78 5.61 -0.12 -7.37
C VAL A 78 5.19 -0.11 -5.92
N VAL A 79 5.35 1.04 -5.28
CA VAL A 79 4.98 1.30 -3.90
C VAL A 79 4.14 2.58 -3.91
N GLU A 80 2.87 2.48 -3.52
CA GLU A 80 1.97 3.61 -3.42
C GLU A 80 1.44 3.77 -2.00
N ASP A 81 1.54 4.98 -1.47
CA ASP A 81 1.05 5.33 -0.15
C ASP A 81 -0.29 6.07 -0.28
N ALA A 82 -1.25 5.70 0.55
CA ALA A 82 -2.57 6.33 0.59
C ALA A 82 -3.09 6.45 2.04
N MET A 83 -4.02 7.38 2.24
CA MET A 83 -4.71 7.62 3.51
C MET A 83 -6.20 7.82 3.25
N GLU A 84 -6.91 6.72 3.06
CA GLU A 84 -8.35 6.75 2.78
C GLU A 84 -9.02 5.44 3.19
N GLY A 85 -10.36 5.42 3.15
CA GLY A 85 -11.15 4.21 3.29
C GLY A 85 -11.57 3.72 1.91
N VAL A 86 -11.24 2.47 1.59
CA VAL A 86 -11.55 1.86 0.27
C VAL A 86 -12.37 0.60 0.47
N ASP A 87 -13.37 0.39 -0.37
CA ASP A 87 -14.01 -0.92 -0.55
C ASP A 87 -14.44 -1.04 -2.00
N GLY A 88 -13.51 -1.48 -2.84
CA GLY A 88 -13.69 -1.34 -4.28
C GLY A 88 -12.53 -1.87 -5.13
N PRO A 89 -12.72 -1.85 -6.47
CA PRO A 89 -11.66 -2.16 -7.41
C PRO A 89 -10.62 -1.04 -7.46
N VAL A 90 -9.36 -1.42 -7.56
CA VAL A 90 -8.19 -0.54 -7.69
C VAL A 90 -7.41 -0.97 -8.93
N VAL A 91 -6.85 0.03 -9.62
CA VAL A 91 -5.96 -0.17 -10.77
C VAL A 91 -4.60 0.41 -10.43
N LEU A 92 -3.56 -0.42 -10.48
CA LEU A 92 -2.19 -0.04 -10.20
C LEU A 92 -1.34 -0.25 -11.46
N PRO A 93 -0.94 0.82 -12.16
CA PRO A 93 0.00 0.72 -13.29
C PRO A 93 1.36 0.25 -12.78
N VAL A 94 1.85 -0.88 -13.28
CA VAL A 94 3.12 -1.47 -12.83
C VAL A 94 4.29 -0.95 -13.66
N GLY A 95 4.08 -0.76 -14.97
CA GLY A 95 5.09 -0.18 -15.85
C GLY A 95 5.00 -0.68 -17.29
N ALA A 96 5.92 -0.20 -18.13
CA ALA A 96 6.03 -0.62 -19.52
C ALA A 96 6.55 -2.07 -19.61
N ALA A 97 5.93 -2.87 -20.47
CA ALA A 97 6.34 -4.25 -20.71
C ALA A 97 7.79 -4.36 -21.19
N ASP A 98 8.29 -3.39 -21.97
CA ASP A 98 9.70 -3.33 -22.39
C ASP A 98 10.67 -3.34 -21.19
N ALA A 99 10.37 -2.55 -20.17
CA ALA A 99 11.19 -2.45 -18.96
C ALA A 99 11.10 -3.72 -18.12
N LEU A 100 9.89 -4.32 -18.04
CA LEU A 100 9.68 -5.58 -17.34
C LEU A 100 10.40 -6.74 -18.04
N ILE A 101 10.31 -6.83 -19.38
CA ILE A 101 11.05 -7.82 -20.19
C ILE A 101 12.56 -7.63 -20.02
N ALA A 102 13.06 -6.39 -20.04
CA ALA A 102 14.47 -6.14 -19.82
C ALA A 102 14.95 -6.56 -18.42
N ARG A 103 14.07 -6.53 -17.41
CA ARG A 103 14.38 -6.86 -16.01
C ARG A 103 14.23 -8.35 -15.69
N TYR A 104 13.16 -8.98 -16.15
CA TYR A 104 12.79 -10.36 -15.81
C TYR A 104 13.05 -11.36 -16.92
N GLY A 105 13.17 -10.88 -18.16
CA GLY A 105 13.20 -11.72 -19.35
C GLY A 105 11.80 -11.98 -19.92
N VAL A 106 11.78 -12.76 -20.99
CA VAL A 106 10.56 -13.30 -21.61
C VAL A 106 10.20 -14.60 -20.90
N GLY A 107 8.91 -14.81 -20.61
CA GLY A 107 8.43 -16.00 -19.92
C GLY A 107 7.24 -15.72 -19.01
N THR A 108 6.90 -16.71 -18.19
CA THR A 108 5.86 -16.58 -17.15
C THR A 108 6.53 -16.26 -15.81
N HIS A 109 6.07 -15.19 -15.19
CA HIS A 109 6.53 -14.68 -13.89
C HIS A 109 5.38 -14.70 -12.89
N THR A 110 5.70 -14.73 -11.60
CA THR A 110 4.69 -14.73 -10.54
C THR A 110 4.47 -13.32 -10.03
N ALA A 111 3.23 -12.85 -10.03
CA ALA A 111 2.85 -11.54 -9.55
C ALA A 111 1.84 -11.61 -8.41
N TYR A 112 1.97 -10.71 -7.44
CA TYR A 112 1.01 -10.51 -6.36
C TYR A 112 1.04 -9.07 -5.86
N VAL A 113 -0.02 -8.67 -5.14
CA VAL A 113 -0.10 -7.38 -4.46
C VAL A 113 -0.11 -7.61 -2.96
N GLU A 114 0.65 -6.79 -2.23
CA GLU A 114 0.62 -6.71 -0.78
C GLU A 114 0.16 -5.32 -0.34
N VAL A 115 -0.69 -5.26 0.68
CA VAL A 115 -1.12 -4.01 1.30
C VAL A 115 -0.69 -4.04 2.75
N ARG A 116 0.08 -3.03 3.18
CA ARG A 116 0.61 -2.88 4.54
C ARG A 116 0.00 -1.67 5.22
N LEU A 117 -0.51 -1.80 6.43
CA LEU A 117 -0.97 -0.65 7.20
C LEU A 117 0.21 0.07 7.86
N LYS A 118 0.26 1.40 7.77
CA LYS A 118 1.33 2.16 8.41
C LYS A 118 1.11 2.20 9.92
N GLY A 119 2.21 2.02 10.67
CA GLY A 119 2.19 2.02 12.13
C GLY A 119 1.48 0.82 12.77
N ARG A 120 1.13 -0.21 11.99
CA ARG A 120 0.51 -1.46 12.48
C ARG A 120 1.18 -2.67 11.83
N ASP A 121 1.29 -3.77 12.57
CA ASP A 121 1.78 -5.04 12.02
C ASP A 121 0.61 -5.83 11.39
N ARG A 122 0.01 -5.25 10.35
CA ARG A 122 -1.08 -5.87 9.59
C ARG A 122 -0.85 -5.73 8.09
N THR A 123 -0.84 -6.87 7.43
CA THR A 123 -0.69 -6.98 5.98
C THR A 123 -1.78 -7.86 5.39
N ALA A 124 -2.16 -7.58 4.15
CA ALA A 124 -3.00 -8.45 3.35
C ALA A 124 -2.33 -8.66 1.99
N ARG A 125 -2.50 -9.84 1.40
CA ARG A 125 -1.87 -10.21 0.13
C ARG A 125 -2.86 -10.92 -0.77
N THR A 126 -2.78 -10.65 -2.07
CA THR A 126 -3.55 -11.40 -3.08
C THR A 126 -2.99 -12.82 -3.24
N ALA A 127 -3.74 -13.69 -3.92
CA ALA A 127 -3.14 -14.90 -4.49
C ALA A 127 -2.09 -14.54 -5.55
N ASP A 128 -1.22 -15.50 -5.83
CA ASP A 128 -0.24 -15.43 -6.90
C ASP A 128 -0.90 -15.62 -8.27
N VAL A 129 -0.53 -14.77 -9.22
CA VAL A 129 -1.06 -14.78 -10.60
C VAL A 129 0.10 -14.78 -11.59
N GLY A 130 -0.04 -15.56 -12.67
CA GLY A 130 0.95 -15.58 -13.73
C GLY A 130 0.91 -14.32 -14.60
N LEU A 131 2.04 -13.62 -14.70
CA LEU A 131 2.32 -12.58 -15.68
C LEU A 131 3.13 -13.18 -16.83
N GLU A 132 2.58 -13.19 -18.04
CA GLU A 132 3.29 -13.65 -19.24
C GLU A 132 3.88 -12.45 -19.99
N LEU A 133 5.20 -12.42 -20.10
CA LEU A 133 5.96 -11.43 -20.86
C LEU A 133 6.44 -12.07 -22.17
N GLN A 134 6.11 -11.46 -23.31
CA GLN A 134 6.42 -11.98 -24.64
C GLN A 134 7.35 -11.04 -25.42
N ALA A 135 8.16 -11.60 -26.32
CA ALA A 135 8.89 -10.80 -27.29
C ALA A 135 7.93 -10.15 -28.29
N ALA A 136 8.35 -9.04 -28.91
CA ALA A 136 7.60 -8.44 -30.00
C ALA A 136 7.32 -9.48 -31.09
N ALA A 137 6.06 -9.58 -31.52
CA ALA A 137 5.71 -10.42 -32.66
C ALA A 137 6.52 -9.96 -33.88
N GLN A 138 7.41 -10.81 -34.40
CA GLN A 138 8.11 -10.48 -35.64
C GLN A 138 7.06 -10.33 -36.75
N PRO A 139 7.01 -9.19 -37.45
CA PRO A 139 6.12 -9.06 -38.59
C PRO A 139 6.49 -10.16 -39.59
N ALA A 140 5.52 -10.99 -39.95
CA ALA A 140 5.70 -12.04 -40.95
C ALA A 140 6.34 -11.41 -42.19
N ALA A 141 7.55 -11.86 -42.55
CA ALA A 141 8.26 -11.36 -43.72
C ALA A 141 7.32 -11.51 -44.93
N ARG A 142 6.78 -10.38 -45.41
CA ARG A 142 5.97 -10.35 -46.63
C ARG A 142 6.80 -11.01 -47.71
N GLY A 143 6.33 -12.18 -48.16
CA GLY A 143 6.95 -12.93 -49.23
C GLY A 143 7.25 -11.99 -50.39
N ARG A 144 8.54 -11.91 -50.73
CA ARG A 144 9.03 -11.27 -51.95
C ARG A 144 8.47 -12.07 -53.13
N GLY A 145 7.21 -11.82 -53.48
CA GLY A 145 6.59 -12.28 -54.71
C GLY A 145 7.10 -11.41 -55.85
N GLY A 146 8.15 -11.89 -56.53
CA GLY A 146 8.58 -11.32 -57.80
C GLY A 146 7.56 -11.59 -58.89
N PRO A 147 7.43 -10.65 -59.82
CA PRO A 147 7.52 -10.95 -61.25
C PRO A 147 8.90 -10.57 -61.80
#